data_AF-A0A672SH75-F1
#
_entry.id   AF-A0A672SH75-F1
#
_cell.length_a   1.000
_cell.length_b   1.000
_cell.length_c   1.000
_cell.angle_alpha   90.00
_cell.angle_beta   90.00
_cell.angle_gamma   90.00
#
_symmetry.space_group_name_H-M   'P 1'
#
loop_
_entity.id
_entity.type
_entity.pdbx_description
1 polymer ?
#
loop_
_entity_poly.entity_id
_entity_poly.type
_entity_poly.pdbx_seq_one_letter_code
_entity_poly.pdbx_strand_id
1 'polypeptide(L)'
;MESQDPAVVEAVKASGESTLEKATAKAKETFDQLMNVSLNIAVTGKTGSGKSSFINALRGLNDEDDGAAPSGVTETTMEPTMYEHPAVPNVKIWDLPGIGSPNFKANKYLKDVKFHTYDFFIILNSERFMENDVMLAKEIKKQNKNFYFVRSKIDNDILAEQRKKGFDEQNILCKIRKDCQKNLKEMGDPKVFLISSFELEKYDFEIFQNTLEEEVPDHKRSALQQAWPVCSTESLEKKIKMFKGMIWAVSLASAGVAIVPVLGLSAACDTSMVLLFFTRCYYAFGLDDGSLKKLSEKVNKPLLEHLAKSKFASAIREKSMARLQVSVTLATLTTLEYVASLFPGVGSAAAAGISFGTTYYLLREGLNELADIARNIRKEAELDILCSNS
;
A
#
# COMPACT_ATOMS: atom_id res chain seq x y z
N MET A 1 -1.30 31.24 31.94
CA MET A 1 -1.22 30.47 30.68
C MET A 1 -0.33 29.28 30.97
N GLU A 2 -0.92 28.19 31.46
CA GLU A 2 -0.18 26.97 31.80
C GLU A 2 0.33 26.28 30.54
N SER A 3 1.56 25.77 30.62
CA SER A 3 2.29 25.13 29.53
C SER A 3 1.58 23.87 29.03
N GLN A 4 0.93 23.96 27.87
CA GLN A 4 0.47 22.77 27.17
C GLN A 4 1.67 21.93 26.73
N ASP A 5 1.57 20.60 26.86
CA ASP A 5 2.54 19.63 26.35
C ASP A 5 2.94 19.98 24.90
N PRO A 6 4.24 20.16 24.59
CA PRO A 6 4.69 20.52 23.24
C PRO A 6 4.17 19.58 22.15
N ALA A 7 3.99 18.29 22.45
CA ALA A 7 3.46 17.32 21.50
C ALA A 7 1.98 17.59 21.19
N VAL A 8 1.19 18.04 22.18
CA VAL A 8 -0.22 18.42 21.99
C VAL A 8 -0.32 19.65 21.11
N VAL A 9 0.54 20.65 21.34
CA VAL A 9 0.59 21.87 20.51
C VAL A 9 0.95 21.53 19.06
N GLU A 10 1.94 20.65 18.85
CA GLU A 10 2.32 20.17 17.53
C GLU A 10 1.17 19.45 16.82
N ALA A 11 0.44 18.58 17.52
CA ALA A 11 -0.68 17.84 16.95
C ALA A 11 -1.89 18.72 16.62
N VAL A 12 -2.22 19.71 17.45
CA VAL A 12 -3.26 20.70 17.13
C VAL A 12 -2.85 21.50 15.89
N LYS A 13 -1.58 21.94 15.81
CA LYS A 13 -1.08 22.64 14.62
C LYS A 13 -1.12 21.76 13.37
N ALA A 14 -0.73 20.49 13.48
CA ALA A 14 -0.78 19.52 12.38
C ALA A 14 -2.21 19.25 11.90
N SER A 15 -3.18 19.27 12.81
CA SER A 15 -4.61 19.16 12.45
C SER A 15 -5.12 20.36 11.66
N GLY A 16 -4.48 21.53 11.78
CA GLY A 16 -4.96 22.80 11.21
C GLY A 16 -6.17 23.40 11.95
N GLU A 17 -6.57 22.83 13.09
CA GLU A 17 -7.69 23.30 13.88
C GLU A 17 -7.29 24.31 14.96
N SER A 18 -8.24 25.14 15.40
CA SER A 18 -8.02 26.21 16.38
C SER A 18 -8.07 25.76 17.84
N THR A 19 -8.59 24.55 18.11
CA THR A 19 -8.86 24.04 19.46
C THR A 19 -8.58 22.56 19.53
N LEU A 20 -8.16 22.06 20.70
CA LEU A 20 -7.92 20.64 20.93
C LEU A 20 -9.15 19.78 20.63
N GLU A 21 -10.35 20.23 21.00
CA GLU A 21 -11.61 19.49 20.76
C GLU A 21 -11.85 19.24 19.26
N LYS A 22 -11.73 20.29 18.44
CA LYS A 22 -11.82 20.18 16.97
C LYS A 22 -10.71 19.30 16.40
N ALA A 23 -9.48 19.43 16.90
CA ALA A 23 -8.36 18.61 16.49
C ALA A 23 -8.62 17.12 16.79
N THR A 24 -9.16 16.79 17.97
CA THR A 24 -9.53 15.42 18.35
C THR A 24 -10.68 14.87 17.50
N ALA A 25 -11.69 15.69 17.18
CA ALA A 25 -12.76 15.27 16.27
C ALA A 25 -12.22 14.94 14.87
N LYS A 26 -11.39 15.83 14.32
CA LYS A 26 -10.71 15.62 13.04
C LYS A 26 -9.74 14.43 13.06
N ALA A 27 -9.06 14.21 14.18
CA ALA A 27 -8.16 13.08 14.35
C ALA A 27 -8.90 11.74 14.24
N LYS A 28 -10.09 11.63 14.86
CA LYS A 28 -10.95 10.46 14.73
C LYS A 28 -11.41 10.25 13.29
N GLU A 29 -11.89 11.31 12.64
CA GLU A 29 -12.29 11.22 11.23
C GLU A 29 -11.11 10.81 10.33
N THR A 30 -9.93 11.38 10.55
CA THR A 30 -8.70 11.07 9.80
C THR A 30 -8.26 9.63 10.02
N PHE A 31 -8.32 9.14 11.27
CA PHE A 31 -8.03 7.75 11.60
C PHE A 31 -9.05 6.81 10.96
N ASP A 32 -10.34 7.12 11.03
CA ASP A 32 -11.39 6.34 10.38
C ASP A 32 -11.20 6.32 8.86
N GLN A 33 -10.83 7.44 8.24
CA GLN A 33 -10.51 7.50 6.81
C GLN A 33 -9.30 6.62 6.46
N LEU A 34 -8.24 6.64 7.29
CA LEU A 34 -7.06 5.80 7.11
C LEU A 34 -7.42 4.30 7.14
N MET A 35 -8.33 3.92 8.04
CA MET A 35 -8.62 2.51 8.31
C MET A 35 -9.75 1.94 7.43
N ASN A 36 -10.78 2.73 7.13
CA ASN A 36 -12.09 2.25 6.66
C ASN A 36 -12.48 2.68 5.25
N VAL A 37 -11.69 3.52 4.57
CA VAL A 37 -12.01 3.90 3.17
C VAL A 37 -11.95 2.68 2.26
N SER A 38 -13.03 2.47 1.51
CA SER A 38 -13.13 1.39 0.53
C SER A 38 -12.72 1.84 -0.87
N LEU A 39 -11.98 0.95 -1.54
CA LEU A 39 -11.56 1.10 -2.92
C LEU A 39 -11.88 -0.17 -3.70
N ASN A 40 -12.53 -0.05 -4.85
CA ASN A 40 -12.88 -1.15 -5.72
C ASN A 40 -12.17 -0.99 -7.07
N ILE A 41 -11.20 -1.85 -7.34
CA ILE A 41 -10.37 -1.80 -8.55
C ILE A 41 -10.85 -2.89 -9.50
N ALA A 42 -11.29 -2.54 -10.70
CA ALA A 42 -11.62 -3.52 -11.73
C ALA A 42 -10.40 -3.86 -12.59
N VAL A 43 -10.12 -5.15 -12.76
CA VAL A 43 -9.09 -5.66 -13.67
C VAL A 43 -9.77 -6.45 -14.78
N THR A 44 -9.58 -5.99 -16.02
CA THR A 44 -10.18 -6.59 -17.21
C THR A 44 -9.13 -6.76 -18.30
N GLY A 45 -9.45 -7.51 -19.36
CA GLY A 45 -8.53 -7.82 -20.43
C GLY A 45 -8.78 -9.20 -21.03
N LYS A 46 -8.13 -9.47 -22.16
CA LYS A 46 -8.23 -10.76 -22.85
C LYS A 46 -7.84 -11.93 -21.93
N THR A 47 -8.44 -13.09 -22.13
CA THR A 47 -7.98 -14.34 -21.51
C THR A 47 -6.50 -14.57 -21.79
N GLY A 48 -5.74 -14.97 -20.77
CA GLY A 48 -4.30 -15.17 -20.87
C GLY A 48 -3.46 -13.88 -20.74
N SER A 49 -4.06 -12.70 -20.59
CA SER A 49 -3.31 -11.44 -20.41
C SER A 49 -2.60 -11.30 -19.05
N GLY A 50 -2.73 -12.29 -18.15
CA GLY A 50 -2.08 -12.26 -16.84
C GLY A 50 -2.87 -11.50 -15.76
N LYS A 51 -4.19 -11.38 -15.89
CA LYS A 51 -5.06 -10.73 -14.88
C LYS A 51 -4.88 -11.32 -13.48
N SER A 52 -5.00 -12.64 -13.33
CA SER A 52 -4.85 -13.31 -12.02
C SER A 52 -3.48 -13.03 -11.38
N SER A 53 -2.39 -13.23 -12.13
CA SER A 53 -1.03 -12.96 -11.63
C SER A 53 -0.82 -11.49 -11.29
N PHE A 54 -1.41 -10.56 -12.05
CA PHE A 54 -1.39 -9.13 -11.71
C PHE A 54 -2.17 -8.85 -10.41
N ILE A 55 -3.37 -9.41 -10.24
CA ILE A 55 -4.16 -9.28 -9.00
C ILE A 55 -3.39 -9.83 -7.80
N ASN A 56 -2.74 -10.98 -7.96
CA ASN A 56 -1.91 -11.58 -6.91
C ASN A 56 -0.73 -10.70 -6.56
N ALA A 57 0.01 -10.20 -7.55
CA ALA A 57 1.14 -9.29 -7.34
C ALA A 57 0.72 -8.01 -6.60
N LEU A 58 -0.43 -7.43 -6.97
CA LEU A 58 -1.01 -6.27 -6.29
C LEU A 58 -1.41 -6.54 -4.83
N ARG A 59 -1.71 -7.80 -4.50
CA ARG A 59 -2.06 -8.26 -3.14
C ARG A 59 -0.85 -8.77 -2.36
N GLY A 60 0.34 -8.73 -2.95
CA GLY A 60 1.55 -9.34 -2.39
C GLY A 60 1.45 -10.87 -2.26
N LEU A 61 0.67 -11.53 -3.12
CA LEU A 61 0.47 -12.98 -3.17
C LEU A 61 1.22 -13.62 -4.34
N ASN A 62 1.73 -14.84 -4.14
CA ASN A 62 2.15 -15.70 -5.24
C ASN A 62 0.94 -16.44 -5.82
N ASP A 63 1.06 -16.95 -7.03
CA ASP A 63 -0.04 -17.64 -7.71
C ASP A 63 -0.49 -18.94 -7.02
N GLU A 64 0.38 -19.54 -6.20
CA GLU A 64 0.12 -20.79 -5.46
C GLU A 64 -0.23 -20.57 -3.98
N ASP A 65 -0.31 -19.30 -3.53
CA ASP A 65 -0.66 -19.02 -2.14
C ASP A 65 -2.14 -19.26 -1.87
N ASP A 66 -2.47 -19.59 -0.61
CA ASP A 66 -3.85 -19.68 -0.16
C ASP A 66 -4.61 -18.36 -0.40
N GLY A 67 -5.71 -18.44 -1.15
CA GLY A 67 -6.53 -17.27 -1.50
C GLY A 67 -5.99 -16.43 -2.65
N ALA A 68 -4.99 -16.92 -3.39
CA ALA A 68 -4.57 -16.37 -4.67
C ALA A 68 -5.70 -16.48 -5.71
N ALA A 69 -5.77 -15.49 -6.61
CA ALA A 69 -6.56 -15.58 -7.81
C ALA A 69 -5.99 -16.70 -8.69
N PRO A 70 -6.79 -17.70 -9.10
CA PRO A 70 -6.30 -18.84 -9.84
C PRO A 70 -5.74 -18.36 -11.18
N SER A 71 -4.47 -18.64 -11.42
CA SER A 71 -3.82 -18.39 -12.70
C SER A 71 -3.99 -19.63 -13.60
N GLY A 72 -4.28 -19.40 -14.89
CA GLY A 72 -4.58 -20.47 -15.83
C GLY A 72 -4.61 -19.98 -17.28
N VAL A 73 -4.44 -20.90 -18.21
CA VAL A 73 -4.42 -20.61 -19.66
C VAL A 73 -5.84 -20.47 -20.23
N THR A 74 -6.81 -21.16 -19.63
CA THR A 74 -8.22 -21.11 -20.01
C THR A 74 -8.95 -19.97 -19.32
N GLU A 75 -10.05 -19.50 -19.91
CA GLU A 75 -10.92 -18.51 -19.26
C GLU A 75 -11.56 -19.15 -18.03
N THR A 76 -11.10 -18.75 -16.85
CA THR A 76 -11.58 -19.25 -15.56
C THR A 76 -12.74 -18.43 -15.02
N THR A 77 -12.82 -17.15 -15.40
CA THR A 77 -13.72 -16.15 -14.80
C THR A 77 -14.87 -15.83 -15.75
N MET A 78 -16.05 -16.42 -15.51
CA MET A 78 -17.29 -16.10 -16.24
C MET A 78 -18.12 -15.00 -15.56
N GLU A 79 -17.87 -14.75 -14.28
CA GLU A 79 -18.54 -13.71 -13.47
C GLU A 79 -17.50 -12.88 -12.73
N PRO A 80 -17.74 -11.58 -12.47
CA PRO A 80 -16.83 -10.74 -11.69
C PRO A 80 -16.49 -11.37 -10.33
N THR A 81 -15.22 -11.62 -10.08
CA THR A 81 -14.75 -12.26 -8.85
C THR A 81 -13.94 -11.27 -8.03
N MET A 82 -14.28 -11.15 -6.75
CA MET A 82 -13.69 -10.18 -5.84
C MET A 82 -12.59 -10.83 -5.00
N TYR A 83 -11.44 -10.14 -4.91
CA TYR A 83 -10.33 -10.52 -4.06
C TYR A 83 -10.00 -9.38 -3.09
N GLU A 84 -10.08 -9.66 -1.80
CA GLU A 84 -9.70 -8.69 -0.76
C GLU A 84 -8.18 -8.64 -0.60
N HIS A 85 -7.64 -7.44 -0.40
CA HIS A 85 -6.24 -7.29 -0.03
C HIS A 85 -6.02 -7.84 1.39
N PRO A 86 -5.10 -8.80 1.62
CA PRO A 86 -4.95 -9.49 2.91
C PRO A 86 -4.74 -8.55 4.11
N ALA A 87 -3.97 -7.48 3.92
CA ALA A 87 -3.67 -6.49 4.97
C ALA A 87 -4.63 -5.29 5.00
N VAL A 88 -5.38 -5.06 3.92
CA VAL A 88 -6.21 -3.86 3.73
C VAL A 88 -7.55 -4.29 3.13
N PRO A 89 -8.42 -5.02 3.86
CA PRO A 89 -9.59 -5.69 3.26
C PRO A 89 -10.61 -4.73 2.61
N ASN A 90 -10.54 -3.44 2.94
CA ASN A 90 -11.37 -2.40 2.32
C ASN A 90 -10.97 -2.10 0.87
N VAL A 91 -9.77 -2.51 0.45
CA VAL A 91 -9.31 -2.50 -0.94
C VAL A 91 -9.64 -3.85 -1.58
N LYS A 92 -10.53 -3.81 -2.56
CA LYS A 92 -11.06 -4.96 -3.28
C LYS A 92 -10.61 -4.90 -4.73
N ILE A 93 -9.94 -5.94 -5.19
CA ILE A 93 -9.47 -6.06 -6.55
C ILE A 93 -10.34 -7.11 -7.24
N TRP A 94 -10.98 -6.71 -8.33
CA TRP A 94 -11.98 -7.51 -9.03
C TRP A 94 -11.41 -8.05 -10.33
N ASP A 95 -11.37 -9.37 -10.47
CA ASP A 95 -11.10 -10.02 -11.75
C ASP A 95 -12.39 -10.03 -12.57
N LEU A 96 -12.36 -9.40 -13.74
CA LEU A 96 -13.50 -9.33 -14.64
C LEU A 96 -13.37 -10.35 -15.79
N PRO A 97 -14.50 -10.86 -16.31
CA PRO A 97 -14.49 -11.80 -17.44
C PRO A 97 -13.74 -11.26 -18.66
N GLY A 98 -13.19 -12.16 -19.47
CA GLY A 98 -12.36 -11.81 -20.61
C GLY A 98 -13.13 -11.08 -21.71
N ILE A 99 -12.51 -10.09 -22.33
CA ILE A 99 -13.13 -9.32 -23.43
C ILE A 99 -12.74 -9.82 -24.82
N GLY A 100 -12.42 -11.11 -24.95
CA GLY A 100 -11.87 -11.71 -26.18
C GLY A 100 -12.89 -12.25 -27.18
N SER A 101 -14.19 -12.23 -26.85
CA SER A 101 -15.22 -12.82 -27.71
C SER A 101 -15.44 -11.99 -28.99
N PRO A 102 -15.60 -12.62 -30.18
CA PRO A 102 -15.95 -11.92 -31.41
C PRO A 102 -17.30 -11.17 -31.32
N ASN A 103 -18.20 -11.60 -30.43
CA ASN A 103 -19.50 -10.99 -30.21
C ASN A 103 -19.51 -9.99 -29.05
N PHE A 104 -18.34 -9.49 -28.65
CA PHE A 104 -18.19 -8.56 -27.54
C PHE A 104 -18.96 -7.25 -27.79
N LYS A 105 -19.70 -6.80 -26.78
CA LYS A 105 -20.41 -5.52 -26.79
C LYS A 105 -20.10 -4.78 -25.50
N ALA A 106 -19.28 -3.73 -25.58
CA ALA A 106 -18.76 -3.00 -24.42
C ALA A 106 -19.86 -2.53 -23.44
N ASN A 107 -20.94 -1.93 -23.94
CA ASN A 107 -22.04 -1.45 -23.07
C ASN A 107 -22.75 -2.60 -22.34
N LYS A 108 -23.00 -3.73 -23.02
CA LYS A 108 -23.59 -4.91 -22.41
C LYS A 108 -22.64 -5.48 -21.35
N TYR A 109 -21.36 -5.66 -21.71
CA TYR A 109 -20.34 -6.14 -20.80
C TYR A 109 -20.26 -5.30 -19.52
N LEU A 110 -20.21 -3.97 -19.65
CA LEU A 110 -20.16 -3.07 -18.49
C LEU A 110 -21.39 -3.18 -17.58
N LYS A 111 -22.57 -3.45 -18.15
CA LYS A 111 -23.78 -3.73 -17.35
C LYS A 111 -23.66 -5.08 -16.63
N ASP A 112 -23.26 -6.12 -17.35
CA ASP A 112 -23.14 -7.49 -16.84
C ASP A 112 -22.14 -7.55 -15.67
N VAL A 113 -21.02 -6.82 -15.78
CA VAL A 113 -20.00 -6.74 -14.71
C VAL A 113 -20.33 -5.68 -13.64
N LYS A 114 -21.52 -5.09 -13.64
CA LYS A 114 -21.93 -4.08 -12.63
C LYS A 114 -20.95 -2.90 -12.54
N PHE A 115 -20.66 -2.25 -13.67
CA PHE A 115 -19.73 -1.12 -13.84
C PHE A 115 -19.69 -0.10 -12.70
N HIS A 116 -20.84 0.24 -12.11
CA HIS A 116 -20.93 1.24 -11.03
C HIS A 116 -20.20 0.85 -9.74
N THR A 117 -19.87 -0.43 -9.54
CA THR A 117 -19.15 -0.96 -8.37
C THR A 117 -17.73 -0.41 -8.23
N TYR A 118 -17.07 -0.12 -9.36
CA TYR A 118 -15.62 0.09 -9.38
C TYR A 118 -15.23 1.57 -9.37
N ASP A 119 -14.15 1.93 -8.70
CA ASP A 119 -13.63 3.29 -8.70
C ASP A 119 -12.91 3.62 -10.01
N PHE A 120 -12.17 2.67 -10.55
CA PHE A 120 -11.50 2.75 -11.84
C PHE A 120 -11.24 1.36 -12.42
N PHE A 121 -10.81 1.35 -13.69
CA PHE A 121 -10.53 0.13 -14.45
C PHE A 121 -9.05 0.03 -14.82
N ILE A 122 -8.51 -1.18 -14.82
CA ILE A 122 -7.20 -1.51 -15.36
C ILE A 122 -7.44 -2.49 -16.51
N ILE A 123 -7.08 -2.10 -17.73
CA ILE A 123 -7.26 -2.89 -18.94
C ILE A 123 -5.91 -3.52 -19.29
N LEU A 124 -5.79 -4.83 -19.04
CA LEU A 124 -4.57 -5.61 -19.24
C LEU A 124 -4.55 -6.30 -20.59
N ASN A 125 -3.43 -6.17 -21.28
CA ASN A 125 -3.11 -6.96 -22.46
C ASN A 125 -1.66 -7.42 -22.39
N SER A 126 -1.35 -8.63 -22.87
CA SER A 126 0.02 -9.19 -22.89
C SER A 126 0.64 -9.20 -24.29
N GLU A 127 -0.02 -8.60 -25.28
CA GLU A 127 0.45 -8.50 -26.66
C GLU A 127 0.14 -7.10 -27.22
N ARG A 128 -0.81 -6.98 -28.13
CA ARG A 128 -1.26 -5.72 -28.70
C ARG A 128 -2.69 -5.45 -28.25
N PHE A 129 -2.98 -4.19 -27.96
CA PHE A 129 -4.35 -3.77 -27.74
C PHE A 129 -5.17 -3.97 -29.02
N MET A 130 -6.34 -4.56 -28.85
CA MET A 130 -7.27 -4.92 -29.92
C MET A 130 -8.49 -3.99 -29.90
N GLU A 131 -9.34 -4.11 -30.91
CA GLU A 131 -10.55 -3.30 -31.05
C GLU A 131 -11.45 -3.38 -29.81
N ASN A 132 -11.60 -4.56 -29.20
CA ASN A 132 -12.40 -4.74 -27.98
C ASN A 132 -11.87 -3.92 -26.80
N ASP A 133 -10.54 -3.78 -26.66
CA ASP A 133 -9.92 -2.96 -25.60
C ASP A 133 -10.26 -1.48 -25.79
N VAL A 134 -10.19 -1.00 -27.04
CA VAL A 134 -10.54 0.39 -27.41
C VAL A 134 -12.04 0.64 -27.22
N MET A 135 -12.90 -0.28 -27.65
CA MET A 135 -14.35 -0.17 -27.47
C MET A 135 -14.72 -0.09 -25.99
N LEU A 136 -14.10 -0.93 -25.15
CA LEU A 136 -14.32 -0.92 -23.72
C LEU A 136 -13.87 0.41 -23.11
N ALA A 137 -12.65 0.87 -23.42
CA ALA A 137 -12.12 2.12 -22.89
C ALA A 137 -12.96 3.34 -23.30
N LYS A 138 -13.46 3.39 -24.54
CA LYS A 138 -14.40 4.43 -24.99
C LYS A 138 -15.67 4.44 -24.16
N GLU A 139 -16.23 3.27 -23.88
CA GLU A 139 -17.48 3.18 -23.11
C GLU A 139 -17.26 3.52 -21.63
N ILE A 140 -16.14 3.15 -21.04
CA ILE A 140 -15.74 3.57 -19.68
C ILE A 140 -15.61 5.10 -19.61
N LYS A 141 -14.91 5.70 -20.59
CA LYS A 141 -14.72 7.16 -20.68
C LYS A 141 -16.03 7.92 -20.79
N LYS A 142 -16.98 7.44 -21.62
CA LYS A 142 -18.32 8.03 -21.74
C LYS A 142 -19.09 8.04 -20.42
N GLN A 143 -18.82 7.09 -19.55
CA GLN A 143 -19.43 6.98 -18.23
C GLN A 143 -18.63 7.69 -17.12
N ASN A 144 -17.67 8.56 -17.49
CA ASN A 144 -16.87 9.38 -16.58
C ASN A 144 -16.11 8.58 -15.51
N LYS A 145 -15.58 7.41 -15.85
CA LYS A 145 -14.63 6.68 -14.99
C LYS A 145 -13.24 6.63 -15.59
N ASN A 146 -12.25 6.62 -14.71
CA ASN A 146 -10.86 6.49 -15.09
C ASN A 146 -10.54 5.04 -15.49
N PHE A 147 -9.64 4.88 -16.44
CA PHE A 147 -9.09 3.59 -16.83
C PHE A 147 -7.61 3.72 -17.17
N TYR A 148 -6.88 2.62 -17.04
CA TYR A 148 -5.45 2.58 -17.28
C TYR A 148 -5.10 1.38 -18.16
N PHE A 149 -4.32 1.61 -19.22
CA PHE A 149 -3.85 0.54 -20.09
C PHE A 149 -2.54 -0.02 -19.56
N VAL A 150 -2.51 -1.33 -19.36
CA VAL A 150 -1.34 -2.05 -18.85
C VAL A 150 -0.94 -3.12 -19.85
N ARG A 151 0.28 -3.02 -20.36
CA ARG A 151 0.93 -4.07 -21.15
C ARG A 151 1.71 -4.95 -20.18
N SER A 152 1.11 -6.08 -19.80
CA SER A 152 1.67 -7.05 -18.86
C SER A 152 2.71 -7.95 -19.55
N LYS A 153 3.37 -8.83 -18.80
CA LYS A 153 4.27 -9.89 -19.31
C LYS A 153 5.50 -9.39 -20.09
N ILE A 154 5.98 -8.18 -19.80
CA ILE A 154 7.13 -7.60 -20.48
C ILE A 154 8.40 -8.44 -20.30
N ASP A 155 8.53 -9.10 -19.16
CA ASP A 155 9.54 -10.11 -18.88
C ASP A 155 9.64 -11.15 -20.01
N ASN A 156 8.51 -11.65 -20.53
CA ASN A 156 8.50 -12.62 -21.62
C ASN A 156 8.95 -12.02 -22.96
N ASP A 157 8.53 -10.79 -23.27
CA ASP A 157 8.95 -10.10 -24.49
C ASP A 157 10.46 -9.85 -24.48
N ILE A 158 10.99 -9.39 -23.34
CA ILE A 158 12.43 -9.15 -23.17
C ILE A 158 13.20 -10.47 -23.28
N LEU A 159 12.79 -11.54 -22.58
CA LEU A 159 13.43 -12.86 -22.67
C LEU A 159 13.42 -13.45 -24.09
N ALA A 160 12.39 -13.17 -24.89
CA ALA A 160 12.32 -13.60 -26.28
C ALA A 160 13.32 -12.84 -27.17
N GLU A 161 13.47 -11.54 -26.95
CA GLU A 161 14.38 -10.68 -27.73
C GLU A 161 15.85 -10.79 -27.30
N GLN A 162 16.14 -11.13 -26.03
CA GLN A 162 17.50 -11.31 -25.50
C GLN A 162 18.36 -12.30 -26.29
N ARG A 163 17.74 -13.24 -27.00
CA ARG A 163 18.44 -14.25 -27.81
C ARG A 163 18.96 -13.71 -29.15
N LYS A 164 18.56 -12.48 -29.54
CA LYS A 164 18.91 -11.88 -30.82
C LYS A 164 20.21 -11.07 -30.71
N LYS A 165 21.00 -11.04 -31.78
CA LYS A 165 22.19 -10.18 -31.87
C LYS A 165 21.76 -8.71 -31.82
N GLY A 166 22.42 -7.90 -31.00
CA GLY A 166 22.10 -6.47 -30.85
C GLY A 166 20.91 -6.18 -29.94
N PHE A 167 20.67 -7.03 -28.93
CA PHE A 167 19.68 -6.80 -27.89
C PHE A 167 19.92 -5.44 -27.20
N ASP A 168 18.85 -4.64 -27.16
CA ASP A 168 18.78 -3.35 -26.48
C ASP A 168 17.39 -3.26 -25.86
N GLU A 169 17.33 -3.46 -24.55
CA GLU A 169 16.10 -3.51 -23.77
C GLU A 169 15.28 -2.23 -23.95
N GLN A 170 15.91 -1.06 -23.85
CA GLN A 170 15.23 0.23 -23.94
C GLN A 170 14.64 0.46 -25.33
N ASN A 171 15.35 0.06 -26.39
CA ASN A 171 14.83 0.12 -27.75
C ASN A 171 13.63 -0.82 -27.94
N ILE A 172 13.65 -2.01 -27.34
CA ILE A 172 12.52 -2.96 -27.38
C ILE A 172 11.30 -2.39 -26.65
N LEU A 173 11.48 -1.89 -25.42
CA LEU A 173 10.41 -1.24 -24.65
C LEU A 173 9.82 -0.06 -25.42
N CYS A 174 10.65 0.76 -26.05
CA CYS A 174 10.21 1.88 -26.90
C CYS A 174 9.38 1.40 -28.11
N LYS A 175 9.78 0.31 -28.78
CA LYS A 175 9.03 -0.29 -29.88
C LYS A 175 7.67 -0.82 -29.41
N ILE A 176 7.63 -1.56 -28.31
CA ILE A 176 6.39 -2.10 -27.73
C ILE A 176 5.43 -0.95 -27.37
N ARG A 177 5.94 0.10 -26.69
CA ARG A 177 5.15 1.26 -26.31
C ARG A 177 4.56 1.98 -27.53
N LYS A 178 5.37 2.20 -28.57
CA LYS A 178 4.90 2.80 -29.83
C LYS A 178 3.84 1.97 -30.53
N ASP A 179 3.97 0.65 -30.53
CA ASP A 179 2.94 -0.24 -31.11
C ASP A 179 1.63 -0.16 -30.33
N CYS A 180 1.70 -0.20 -28.99
CA CYS A 180 0.53 0.00 -28.13
C CYS A 180 -0.16 1.34 -28.41
N GLN A 181 0.59 2.44 -28.43
CA GLN A 181 0.06 3.78 -28.70
C GLN A 181 -0.57 3.87 -30.11
N LYS A 182 0.04 3.26 -31.12
CA LYS A 182 -0.52 3.19 -32.47
C LYS A 182 -1.88 2.50 -32.51
N ASN A 183 -2.02 1.39 -31.78
CA ASN A 183 -3.29 0.64 -31.70
C ASN A 183 -4.36 1.39 -30.88
N LEU A 184 -3.93 2.29 -29.98
CA LEU A 184 -4.81 3.10 -29.15
C LEU A 184 -5.00 4.54 -29.65
N LYS A 185 -4.54 4.88 -30.86
CA LYS A 185 -4.59 6.24 -31.43
C LYS A 185 -5.97 6.92 -31.37
N GLU A 186 -7.05 6.12 -31.43
CA GLU A 186 -8.43 6.62 -31.35
C GLU A 186 -8.80 7.13 -29.95
N MET A 187 -8.01 6.79 -28.94
CA MET A 187 -8.13 7.29 -27.57
C MET A 187 -7.34 8.58 -27.36
N GLY A 188 -6.67 9.10 -28.40
CA GLY A 188 -5.74 10.23 -28.31
C GLY A 188 -4.32 9.73 -28.04
N ASP A 189 -3.70 10.24 -26.99
CA ASP A 189 -2.38 9.81 -26.51
C ASP A 189 -2.50 9.14 -25.13
N PRO A 190 -3.02 7.90 -25.06
CA PRO A 190 -3.22 7.24 -23.78
C PRO A 190 -1.87 6.79 -23.19
N LYS A 191 -1.71 6.99 -21.88
CA LYS A 191 -0.62 6.38 -21.12
C LYS A 191 -0.77 4.86 -21.15
N VAL A 192 0.31 4.16 -21.50
CA VAL A 192 0.42 2.71 -21.46
C VAL A 192 1.58 2.35 -20.54
N PHE A 193 1.32 1.53 -19.54
CA PHE A 193 2.33 1.08 -18.58
C PHE A 193 2.80 -0.32 -18.95
N LEU A 194 4.08 -0.46 -19.25
CA LEU A 194 4.74 -1.73 -19.51
C LEU A 194 5.17 -2.34 -18.17
N ILE A 195 4.66 -3.51 -17.78
CA ILE A 195 4.96 -4.11 -16.47
C ILE A 195 5.23 -5.61 -16.55
N SER A 196 5.94 -6.12 -15.54
CA SER A 196 5.99 -7.53 -15.18
C SER A 196 5.32 -7.71 -13.82
N SER A 197 4.44 -8.69 -13.68
CA SER A 197 3.81 -9.02 -12.38
C SER A 197 4.78 -9.75 -11.44
N PHE A 198 5.91 -10.23 -11.95
CA PHE A 198 6.93 -10.96 -11.19
C PHE A 198 8.13 -10.07 -10.79
N GLU A 199 8.32 -8.96 -11.50
CA GLU A 199 9.42 -8.02 -11.33
C GLU A 199 8.88 -6.59 -11.19
N LEU A 200 8.21 -6.32 -10.06
CA LEU A 200 7.57 -5.03 -9.77
C LEU A 200 8.57 -3.87 -9.66
N GLU A 201 9.83 -4.16 -9.35
CA GLU A 201 10.93 -3.21 -9.30
C GLU A 201 11.45 -2.77 -10.68
N LYS A 202 10.93 -3.38 -11.77
CA LYS A 202 11.34 -3.07 -13.15
C LYS A 202 10.25 -2.36 -13.94
N TYR A 203 10.65 -1.81 -15.08
CA TYR A 203 9.77 -1.21 -16.09
C TYR A 203 8.92 -0.06 -15.53
N ASP A 204 7.62 0.01 -15.86
CA ASP A 204 6.77 1.15 -15.55
C ASP A 204 5.92 0.96 -14.27
N PHE A 205 6.15 -0.06 -13.44
CA PHE A 205 5.24 -0.35 -12.32
C PHE A 205 5.20 0.78 -11.28
N GLU A 206 6.35 1.38 -10.94
CA GLU A 206 6.39 2.55 -10.05
C GLU A 206 5.67 3.77 -10.67
N ILE A 207 5.88 4.02 -11.95
CA ILE A 207 5.21 5.11 -12.68
C ILE A 207 3.69 4.88 -12.71
N PHE A 208 3.27 3.63 -12.92
CA PHE A 208 1.88 3.20 -12.86
C PHE A 208 1.28 3.47 -11.48
N GLN A 209 1.93 2.99 -10.41
CA GLN A 209 1.52 3.24 -9.04
C GLN A 209 1.37 4.73 -8.75
N ASN A 210 2.38 5.54 -9.07
CA ASN A 210 2.37 6.97 -8.84
C ASN A 210 1.24 7.68 -9.60
N THR A 211 1.01 7.30 -10.86
CA THR A 211 -0.08 7.87 -11.66
C THR A 211 -1.45 7.58 -11.04
N LEU A 212 -1.70 6.34 -10.61
CA LEU A 212 -2.98 5.97 -10.00
C LEU A 212 -3.20 6.70 -8.68
N GLU A 213 -2.15 6.87 -7.88
CA GLU A 213 -2.24 7.63 -6.63
C GLU A 213 -2.56 9.11 -6.86
N GLU A 214 -2.02 9.73 -7.91
CA GLU A 214 -2.31 11.12 -8.28
C GLU A 214 -3.73 11.30 -8.80
N GLU A 215 -4.21 10.36 -9.62
CA GLU A 215 -5.49 10.47 -10.34
C GLU A 215 -6.70 9.93 -9.56
N VAL A 216 -6.49 9.18 -8.46
CA VAL A 216 -7.58 8.72 -7.57
C VAL A 216 -8.07 9.86 -6.66
N PRO A 217 -9.37 9.91 -6.28
CA PRO A 217 -9.87 10.91 -5.35
C PRO A 217 -9.06 10.95 -4.04
N ASP A 218 -8.79 12.16 -3.53
CA ASP A 218 -7.90 12.38 -2.38
C ASP A 218 -8.24 11.48 -1.17
N HIS A 219 -9.52 11.34 -0.85
CA HIS A 219 -9.99 10.53 0.28
C HIS A 219 -9.73 9.01 0.11
N LYS A 220 -9.45 8.53 -1.11
CA LYS A 220 -9.12 7.12 -1.41
C LYS A 220 -7.63 6.86 -1.60
N ARG A 221 -6.82 7.92 -1.74
CA ARG A 221 -5.38 7.83 -1.98
C ARG A 221 -4.67 7.03 -0.89
N SER A 222 -5.03 7.23 0.37
CA SER A 222 -4.43 6.51 1.50
C SER A 222 -4.72 5.01 1.48
N ALA A 223 -5.93 4.59 1.09
CA ALA A 223 -6.28 3.17 0.94
C ALA A 223 -5.44 2.51 -0.16
N LEU A 224 -5.28 3.21 -1.29
CA LEU A 224 -4.45 2.77 -2.41
C LEU A 224 -2.96 2.66 -2.01
N GLN A 225 -2.41 3.71 -1.39
CA GLN A 225 -1.02 3.76 -0.92
C GLN A 225 -0.70 2.66 0.11
N GLN A 226 -1.65 2.31 0.97
CA GLN A 226 -1.47 1.21 1.92
C GLN A 226 -1.41 -0.14 1.21
N ALA A 227 -2.31 -0.37 0.24
CA ALA A 227 -2.46 -1.68 -0.42
C ALA A 227 -1.38 -1.99 -1.45
N TRP A 228 -0.76 -0.98 -2.09
CA TRP A 228 0.24 -1.28 -3.10
C TRP A 228 1.51 -1.96 -2.57
N PRO A 229 2.12 -2.89 -3.33
CA PRO A 229 3.39 -3.49 -2.96
C PRO A 229 4.51 -2.44 -2.97
N VAL A 230 5.60 -2.72 -2.23
CA VAL A 230 6.79 -1.87 -2.22
C VAL A 230 7.69 -2.25 -3.40
N CYS A 231 7.64 -1.49 -4.50
CA CYS A 231 8.41 -1.76 -5.71
C CYS A 231 9.79 -1.11 -5.74
N SER A 232 9.97 0.02 -5.06
CA SER A 232 11.19 0.84 -5.10
C SER A 232 11.49 1.47 -3.73
N THR A 233 12.67 2.08 -3.57
CA THR A 233 13.00 2.91 -2.40
C THR A 233 12.03 4.09 -2.27
N GLU A 234 11.70 4.76 -3.38
CA GLU A 234 10.79 5.90 -3.38
C GLU A 234 9.37 5.48 -2.97
N SER A 235 8.87 4.33 -3.43
CA SER A 235 7.58 3.78 -2.99
C SER A 235 7.53 3.49 -1.49
N LEU A 236 8.64 2.98 -0.91
CA LEU A 236 8.76 2.74 0.54
C LEU A 236 8.74 4.06 1.30
N GLU A 237 9.56 5.03 0.89
CA GLU A 237 9.63 6.34 1.54
C GLU A 237 8.30 7.09 1.46
N LYS A 238 7.56 6.95 0.36
CA LYS A 238 6.21 7.52 0.21
C LYS A 238 5.24 6.95 1.25
N LYS A 239 5.26 5.62 1.46
CA LYS A 239 4.46 4.95 2.50
C LYS A 239 4.89 5.39 3.90
N ILE A 240 6.19 5.45 4.19
CA ILE A 240 6.72 5.93 5.47
C ILE A 240 6.24 7.36 5.74
N LYS A 241 6.36 8.25 4.75
CA LYS A 241 5.90 9.64 4.85
C LYS A 241 4.40 9.74 5.11
N MET A 242 3.59 8.94 4.41
CA MET A 242 2.15 8.86 4.63
C MET A 242 1.83 8.49 6.08
N PHE A 243 2.39 7.40 6.61
CA PHE A 243 2.13 6.98 7.98
C PHE A 243 2.69 7.97 9.02
N LYS A 244 3.86 8.58 8.80
CA LYS A 244 4.38 9.67 9.65
C LYS A 244 3.40 10.83 9.73
N GLY A 245 2.80 11.21 8.61
CA GLY A 245 1.78 12.25 8.54
C GLY A 245 0.50 11.94 9.32
N MET A 246 0.28 10.68 9.70
CA MET A 246 -0.91 10.24 10.45
C MET A 246 -0.66 10.11 11.96
N ILE A 247 0.58 10.24 12.44
CA ILE A 247 0.92 10.03 13.85
C ILE A 247 0.10 10.95 14.77
N TRP A 248 -0.06 12.23 14.41
CA TRP A 248 -0.84 13.19 15.20
C TRP A 248 -2.31 12.78 15.33
N ALA A 249 -2.90 12.21 14.26
CA ALA A 249 -4.28 11.79 14.24
C ALA A 249 -4.47 10.54 15.10
N VAL A 250 -3.57 9.57 14.98
CA VAL A 250 -3.61 8.34 15.79
C VAL A 250 -3.38 8.67 17.26
N SER A 251 -2.44 9.57 17.59
CA SER A 251 -2.16 9.95 18.98
C SER A 251 -3.32 10.72 19.62
N LEU A 252 -4.00 11.62 18.90
CA LEU A 252 -5.17 12.34 19.41
C LEU A 252 -6.42 11.45 19.47
N ALA A 253 -6.64 10.58 18.49
CA ALA A 253 -7.79 9.68 18.44
C ALA A 253 -7.71 8.60 19.54
N SER A 254 -6.52 8.05 19.76
CA SER A 254 -6.29 7.00 20.77
C SER A 254 -6.33 7.52 22.20
N ALA A 255 -6.05 8.80 22.46
CA ALA A 255 -6.06 9.36 23.82
C ALA A 255 -7.45 9.39 24.50
N GLY A 256 -8.53 9.02 23.81
CA GLY A 256 -9.88 8.97 24.38
C GLY A 256 -10.50 10.35 24.63
N VAL A 257 -11.83 10.40 24.74
CA VAL A 257 -12.59 11.63 25.05
C VAL A 257 -12.71 11.77 26.57
N ALA A 258 -11.62 12.09 27.26
CA ALA A 258 -11.70 12.53 28.65
C ALA A 258 -11.69 14.07 28.67
N ILE A 259 -12.84 14.67 28.33
CA ILE A 259 -13.11 16.09 28.58
C ILE A 259 -13.42 16.23 30.08
N VAL A 260 -12.39 16.19 30.92
CA VAL A 260 -12.46 16.75 32.28
C VAL A 260 -11.12 17.42 32.60
N PRO A 261 -11.07 18.74 32.86
CA PRO A 261 -9.83 19.43 33.22
C PRO A 261 -9.54 19.14 34.69
N VAL A 262 -8.86 18.04 34.97
CA VAL A 262 -8.22 17.82 36.28
C VAL A 262 -6.76 17.53 36.04
N LEU A 263 -5.92 18.44 36.52
CA LEU A 263 -4.47 18.30 36.59
C LEU A 263 -4.12 16.92 37.16
N GLY A 264 -3.39 16.14 36.37
CA GLY A 264 -2.85 14.85 36.80
C GLY A 264 -3.87 13.71 36.81
N LEU A 265 -4.19 13.15 35.64
CA LEU A 265 -4.63 11.76 35.47
C LEU A 265 -4.46 11.30 34.03
N SER A 266 -4.19 10.00 33.89
CA SER A 266 -3.84 9.32 32.65
C SER A 266 -5.02 9.09 31.70
N ALA A 267 -4.81 9.37 30.42
CA ALA A 267 -5.71 8.97 29.35
C ALA A 267 -5.78 7.43 29.23
N ALA A 268 -6.98 6.85 29.22
CA ALA A 268 -7.16 5.48 28.76
C ALA A 268 -6.91 5.46 27.25
N CYS A 269 -5.67 5.21 26.87
CA CYS A 269 -5.28 5.06 25.47
C CYS A 269 -6.04 3.87 24.88
N ASP A 270 -6.74 4.08 23.76
CA ASP A 270 -7.24 3.00 22.94
C ASP A 270 -6.05 2.29 22.29
N THR A 271 -5.48 1.36 23.05
CA THR A 271 -4.38 0.51 22.64
C THR A 271 -4.68 -0.29 21.38
N SER A 272 -5.96 -0.48 21.02
CA SER A 272 -6.35 -1.13 19.77
C SER A 272 -6.05 -0.25 18.56
N MET A 273 -6.23 1.07 18.64
CA MET A 273 -5.90 1.99 17.54
C MET A 273 -4.39 2.02 17.27
N VAL A 274 -3.57 2.05 18.32
CA VAL A 274 -2.10 2.00 18.21
C VAL A 274 -1.64 0.67 17.61
N LEU A 275 -2.18 -0.45 18.09
CA LEU A 275 -1.87 -1.77 17.53
C LEU A 275 -2.25 -1.87 16.06
N LEU A 276 -3.44 -1.37 15.72
CA LEU A 276 -3.98 -1.41 14.37
C LEU A 276 -3.13 -0.55 13.41
N PHE A 277 -2.69 0.63 13.86
CA PHE A 277 -1.76 1.48 13.12
C PHE A 277 -0.44 0.76 12.82
N PHE A 278 0.20 0.17 13.84
CA PHE A 278 1.46 -0.55 13.63
C PHE A 278 1.29 -1.80 12.77
N THR A 279 0.15 -2.49 12.90
CA THR A 279 -0.19 -3.61 12.03
C THR A 279 -0.27 -3.15 10.57
N ARG A 280 -0.90 -2.01 10.29
CA ARG A 280 -0.93 -1.43 8.93
C ARG A 280 0.46 -1.03 8.43
N CYS A 281 1.30 -0.40 9.25
CA CYS A 281 2.68 -0.12 8.89
C CYS A 281 3.46 -1.40 8.54
N TYR A 282 3.37 -2.41 9.40
CA TYR A 282 4.07 -3.69 9.25
C TYR A 282 3.77 -4.37 7.91
N TYR A 283 2.48 -4.51 7.56
CA TYR A 283 2.10 -5.07 6.27
C TYR A 283 2.41 -4.14 5.09
N ALA A 284 2.13 -2.83 5.21
CA ALA A 284 2.34 -1.89 4.12
C ALA A 284 3.83 -1.75 3.73
N PHE A 285 4.75 -2.04 4.66
CA PHE A 285 6.19 -2.06 4.42
C PHE A 285 6.72 -3.44 3.97
N GLY A 286 5.85 -4.45 3.84
CA GLY A 286 6.23 -5.80 3.43
C GLY A 286 7.04 -6.57 4.46
N LEU A 287 6.79 -6.31 5.75
CA LEU A 287 7.53 -6.94 6.86
C LEU A 287 6.87 -8.22 7.37
N ASP A 288 5.74 -8.62 6.80
CA ASP A 288 5.08 -9.87 7.14
C ASP A 288 5.85 -11.09 6.65
N ASP A 289 5.69 -12.21 7.36
CA ASP A 289 6.44 -13.45 7.09
C ASP A 289 6.27 -13.93 5.62
N GLY A 290 5.09 -13.70 5.03
CA GLY A 290 4.81 -14.06 3.63
C GLY A 290 5.61 -13.20 2.65
N SER A 291 5.58 -11.88 2.81
CA SER A 291 6.38 -10.95 2.00
C SER A 291 7.88 -11.21 2.12
N LEU A 292 8.37 -11.47 3.34
CA LEU A 292 9.80 -11.72 3.59
C LEU A 292 10.28 -13.03 3.01
N LYS A 293 9.50 -14.11 3.17
CA LYS A 293 9.80 -15.41 2.59
C LYS A 293 9.92 -15.31 1.06
N LYS A 294 8.99 -14.59 0.42
CA LYS A 294 9.02 -14.39 -1.03
C LYS A 294 10.23 -13.61 -1.49
N LEU A 295 10.55 -12.53 -0.78
CA LEU A 295 11.74 -11.74 -1.10
C LEU A 295 13.01 -12.59 -0.94
N SER A 296 13.10 -13.32 0.17
CA SER A 296 14.17 -14.28 0.49
C SER A 296 14.37 -15.31 -0.63
N GLU A 297 13.29 -15.94 -1.10
CA GLU A 297 13.31 -16.88 -2.24
C GLU A 297 13.72 -16.19 -3.54
N LYS A 298 13.14 -15.02 -3.85
CA LYS A 298 13.38 -14.26 -5.08
C LYS A 298 14.86 -13.85 -5.24
N VAL A 299 15.50 -13.39 -4.16
CA VAL A 299 16.91 -12.96 -4.20
C VAL A 299 17.88 -14.05 -3.73
N ASN A 300 17.39 -15.25 -3.43
CA ASN A 300 18.15 -16.39 -2.91
C ASN A 300 18.97 -16.05 -1.65
N LYS A 301 18.35 -15.32 -0.69
CA LYS A 301 18.97 -14.91 0.58
C LYS A 301 18.09 -15.30 1.78
N PRO A 302 18.23 -16.53 2.31
CA PRO A 302 17.41 -17.03 3.42
C PRO A 302 17.51 -16.22 4.72
N LEU A 303 18.61 -15.49 4.92
CA LEU A 303 18.83 -14.69 6.11
C LEU A 303 17.91 -13.45 6.20
N LEU A 304 17.27 -13.04 5.09
CA LEU A 304 16.37 -11.89 5.09
C LEU A 304 15.17 -12.09 6.01
N GLU A 305 14.64 -13.30 6.11
CA GLU A 305 13.53 -13.65 7.02
C GLU A 305 13.89 -13.43 8.50
N HIS A 306 15.18 -13.44 8.83
CA HIS A 306 15.66 -13.21 10.19
C HIS A 306 15.86 -11.73 10.51
N LEU A 307 15.99 -10.85 9.51
CA LEU A 307 16.23 -9.42 9.73
C LEU A 307 15.01 -8.70 10.30
N ALA A 308 13.80 -9.21 10.05
CA ALA A 308 12.57 -8.68 10.63
C ALA A 308 12.30 -9.14 12.08
N LYS A 309 13.20 -9.88 12.72
CA LYS A 309 13.02 -10.45 14.07
C LYS A 309 13.35 -9.46 15.19
N SER A 310 13.14 -8.16 14.99
CA SER A 310 13.18 -7.23 16.12
C SER A 310 12.10 -7.61 17.14
N LYS A 311 12.33 -7.31 18.43
CA LYS A 311 11.34 -7.58 19.49
C LYS A 311 10.03 -6.83 19.20
N PHE A 312 10.13 -5.64 18.62
CA PHE A 312 9.01 -4.79 18.24
C PHE A 312 8.20 -5.39 17.07
N ALA A 313 8.86 -5.74 15.96
CA ALA A 313 8.20 -6.37 14.82
C ALA A 313 7.56 -7.72 15.20
N SER A 314 8.23 -8.50 16.05
CA SER A 314 7.70 -9.75 16.60
C SER A 314 6.46 -9.51 17.47
N ALA A 315 6.43 -8.45 18.26
CA ALA A 315 5.28 -8.09 19.08
C ALA A 315 4.06 -7.68 18.23
N ILE A 316 4.26 -6.98 17.11
CA ILE A 316 3.20 -6.64 16.15
C ILE A 316 2.65 -7.90 15.50
N ARG A 317 3.54 -8.80 15.02
CA ARG A 317 3.15 -10.08 14.43
C ARG A 317 2.26 -10.90 15.36
N GLU A 318 2.63 -10.98 16.63
CA GLU A 318 1.86 -11.69 17.66
C GLU A 318 0.64 -10.92 18.15
N LYS A 319 0.41 -9.70 17.63
CA LYS A 319 -0.66 -8.79 18.06
C LYS A 319 -0.65 -8.53 19.58
N SER A 320 0.55 -8.50 20.18
CA SER A 320 0.74 -8.43 21.63
C SER A 320 1.15 -7.04 22.10
N MET A 321 0.18 -6.28 22.63
CA MET A 321 0.43 -4.93 23.15
C MET A 321 1.37 -4.91 24.36
N ALA A 322 1.31 -5.91 25.23
CA ALA A 322 2.21 -6.01 26.37
C ALA A 322 3.68 -6.15 25.92
N ARG A 323 3.95 -6.95 24.89
CA ARG A 323 5.30 -7.10 24.32
C ARG A 323 5.73 -5.86 23.54
N LEU A 324 4.80 -5.18 22.88
CA LEU A 324 5.06 -3.94 22.16
C LEU A 324 5.52 -2.82 23.12
N GLN A 325 4.78 -2.63 24.22
CA GLN A 325 5.13 -1.69 25.28
C GLN A 325 6.50 -2.00 25.87
N VAL A 326 6.76 -3.25 26.26
CA VAL A 326 8.06 -3.67 26.82
C VAL A 326 9.22 -3.45 25.83
N SER A 327 9.02 -3.74 24.55
CA SER A 327 10.07 -3.58 23.52
C SER A 327 10.48 -2.12 23.37
N VAL A 328 9.50 -1.20 23.34
CA VAL A 328 9.77 0.23 23.25
C VAL A 328 10.32 0.77 24.57
N THR A 329 9.78 0.37 25.72
CA THR A 329 10.30 0.79 27.04
C THR A 329 11.75 0.36 27.24
N LEU A 330 12.16 -0.82 26.77
CA LEU A 330 13.56 -1.27 26.87
C LEU A 330 14.50 -0.40 26.01
N ALA A 331 14.06 0.02 24.82
CA ALA A 331 14.81 0.96 23.97
C ALA A 331 14.88 2.38 24.59
N THR A 332 13.84 2.80 25.34
CA THR A 332 13.83 4.11 26.03
C THR A 332 14.77 4.20 27.24
N LEU A 333 15.03 3.08 27.92
CA LEU A 333 15.98 3.07 29.05
C LEU A 333 17.44 3.26 28.59
N THR A 334 17.73 2.98 27.31
CA THR A 334 19.09 3.12 26.74
C THR A 334 19.41 4.50 26.17
N THR A 335 18.44 5.42 26.05
CA THR A 335 18.63 6.76 25.46
C THR A 335 18.49 7.95 26.43
N LEU A 336 18.34 7.67 27.74
CA LEU A 336 18.28 8.59 28.90
C LEU A 336 17.33 9.82 28.85
N GLU A 337 16.72 10.07 30.01
CA GLU A 337 16.11 11.33 30.52
C GLU A 337 14.77 11.87 29.98
N TYR A 338 14.21 11.44 28.84
CA TYR A 338 12.94 12.06 28.39
C TYR A 338 11.72 11.69 29.26
N VAL A 339 11.65 10.47 29.79
CA VAL A 339 10.53 10.03 30.65
C VAL A 339 10.65 10.58 32.08
N ALA A 340 11.86 10.83 32.56
CA ALA A 340 12.12 11.41 33.88
C ALA A 340 12.00 12.95 33.91
N SER A 341 12.23 13.63 32.77
CA SER A 341 12.12 15.10 32.66
C SER A 341 10.71 15.62 32.47
N LEU A 342 9.75 14.76 32.10
CA LEU A 342 8.33 15.13 32.05
C LEU A 342 7.72 15.35 33.44
N PHE A 343 8.34 14.84 34.52
CA PHE A 343 7.88 15.03 35.90
C PHE A 343 9.04 14.94 36.92
N PRO A 344 9.52 16.06 37.50
CA PRO A 344 10.36 16.00 38.69
C PRO A 344 9.51 15.54 39.88
N GLY A 345 9.72 14.29 40.33
CA GLY A 345 9.33 13.84 41.66
C GLY A 345 7.98 13.14 41.79
N VAL A 346 7.79 11.96 41.19
CA VAL A 346 6.94 10.91 41.79
C VAL A 346 7.54 9.55 41.46
N GLY A 347 8.08 8.89 42.47
CA GLY A 347 8.39 7.47 42.40
C GLY A 347 7.12 6.63 42.57
N SER A 348 7.20 5.40 42.05
CA SER A 348 6.30 4.26 42.29
C SER A 348 5.12 4.09 41.34
N ALA A 349 5.16 2.93 40.67
CA ALA A 349 4.10 2.19 40.02
C ALA A 349 2.67 2.41 40.59
N ALA A 350 1.79 2.97 39.76
CA ALA A 350 0.35 2.78 39.82
C ALA A 350 -0.23 2.98 38.41
N ALA A 351 -1.30 2.26 38.09
CA ALA A 351 -1.93 2.13 36.77
C ALA A 351 -2.28 3.46 36.08
N ALA A 352 -1.30 4.06 35.40
CA ALA A 352 -1.46 5.29 34.63
C ALA A 352 -1.53 4.93 33.14
N GLY A 353 -2.70 5.10 32.54
CA GLY A 353 -2.87 5.07 31.10
C GLY A 353 -1.83 5.95 30.35
N ILE A 354 -1.53 5.55 29.12
CA ILE A 354 -0.49 6.18 28.31
C ILE A 354 -0.90 7.61 28.01
N SER A 355 -0.10 8.59 28.43
CA SER A 355 -0.32 10.00 28.11
C SER A 355 -0.26 10.22 26.59
N PHE A 356 -0.84 11.31 26.11
CA PHE A 356 -0.75 11.71 24.69
C PHE A 356 0.72 11.74 24.21
N GLY A 357 1.61 12.41 24.95
CA GLY A 357 3.02 12.55 24.58
C GLY A 357 3.73 11.19 24.50
N THR A 358 3.42 10.27 25.43
CA THR A 358 3.94 8.90 25.38
C THR A 358 3.42 8.13 24.16
N THR A 359 2.14 8.26 23.81
CA THR A 359 1.58 7.61 22.61
C THR A 359 2.17 8.19 21.33
N TYR A 360 2.31 9.51 21.23
CA TYR A 360 2.93 10.19 20.08
C TYR A 360 4.38 9.73 19.88
N TYR A 361 5.16 9.69 20.95
CA TYR A 361 6.54 9.19 20.93
C TYR A 361 6.60 7.71 20.53
N LEU A 362 5.76 6.86 21.14
CA LEU A 362 5.66 5.43 20.82
C LEU A 362 5.40 5.23 19.32
N LEU A 363 4.39 5.91 18.77
CA LEU A 363 4.02 5.85 17.35
C LEU A 363 5.18 6.27 16.44
N ARG A 364 5.87 7.36 16.79
CA ARG A 364 7.00 7.90 16.03
C ARG A 364 8.18 6.92 16.01
N GLU A 365 8.63 6.48 17.17
CA GLU A 365 9.81 5.60 17.28
C GLU A 365 9.51 4.21 16.74
N GLY A 366 8.35 3.64 17.05
CA GLY A 366 7.94 2.35 16.49
C GLY A 366 7.83 2.37 14.97
N LEU A 367 7.33 3.46 14.38
CA LEU A 367 7.30 3.60 12.93
C LEU A 367 8.71 3.74 12.34
N ASN A 368 9.59 4.52 12.97
CA ASN A 368 10.98 4.65 12.54
C ASN A 368 11.71 3.30 12.60
N GLU A 369 11.50 2.50 13.65
CA GLU A 369 12.07 1.15 13.74
C GLU A 369 11.60 0.26 12.58
N LEU A 370 10.29 0.22 12.29
CA LEU A 370 9.77 -0.54 11.14
C LEU A 370 10.32 -0.03 9.80
N ALA A 371 10.44 1.28 9.64
CA ALA A 371 11.03 1.89 8.45
C ALA A 371 12.49 1.49 8.27
N ASP A 372 13.28 1.50 9.34
CA ASP A 372 14.70 1.14 9.31
C ASP A 372 14.89 -0.36 9.04
N ILE A 373 14.04 -1.22 9.61
CA ILE A 373 14.00 -2.65 9.28
C ILE A 373 13.71 -2.84 7.79
N ALA A 374 12.68 -2.18 7.24
CA ALA A 374 12.31 -2.30 5.85
C ALA A 374 13.43 -1.81 4.90
N ARG A 375 14.06 -0.68 5.21
CA ARG A 375 15.24 -0.18 4.46
C ARG A 375 16.40 -1.16 4.50
N ASN A 376 16.70 -1.69 5.69
CA ASN A 376 17.80 -2.65 5.85
C ASN A 376 17.54 -3.93 5.04
N ILE A 377 16.32 -4.47 5.07
CA ILE A 377 15.94 -5.63 4.26
C ILE A 377 16.12 -5.36 2.77
N ARG A 378 15.68 -4.20 2.28
CA ARG A 378 15.85 -3.82 0.86
C ARG A 378 17.32 -3.71 0.45
N LYS A 379 18.13 -3.10 1.32
CA LYS A 379 19.58 -2.98 1.12
C LYS A 379 20.25 -4.35 1.06
N GLU A 380 19.97 -5.23 2.02
CA GLU A 380 20.50 -6.60 2.07
C GLU A 380 19.99 -7.46 0.91
N ALA A 381 18.78 -7.19 0.40
CA ALA A 381 18.23 -7.79 -0.80
C ALA A 381 18.79 -7.23 -2.11
N GLU A 382 19.66 -6.21 -2.05
CA GLU A 382 20.27 -5.52 -3.21
C GLU A 382 19.25 -4.90 -4.19
N LEU A 383 18.01 -4.65 -3.73
CA LEU A 383 16.95 -4.09 -4.57
C LEU A 383 17.23 -2.64 -5.00
N ASP A 384 18.02 -1.91 -4.22
CA ASP A 384 18.32 -0.50 -4.49
C ASP A 384 19.46 -0.33 -5.53
N ILE A 385 20.26 -1.38 -5.77
CA ILE A 385 21.30 -1.38 -6.80
C ILE A 385 20.68 -1.66 -8.19
N LEU A 386 19.63 -2.49 -8.23
CA LEU A 386 18.91 -2.84 -9.47
C LEU A 386 18.23 -1.64 -10.13
N CYS A 387 17.80 -0.65 -9.35
CA CYS A 387 17.17 0.58 -9.85
C CYS A 387 18.17 1.60 -10.44
N SER A 388 19.47 1.43 -10.18
CA SER A 388 20.50 2.40 -10.60
C SER A 388 21.07 2.13 -11.99
N ASN A 389 20.79 0.95 -12.57
CA ASN A 389 21.33 0.47 -13.84
C ASN A 389 20.28 0.38 -14.97
N SER A 390 19.09 0.98 -14.78
CA SER A 390 17.97 0.95 -15.75
C SER A 390 17.97 2.15 -16.69
#